data_AF-A0A926BLG7-F1
#
_entry.id   AF-A0A926BLG7-F1
#
_cell.length_a   1.000
_cell.length_b   1.000
_cell.length_c   1.000
_cell.angle_alpha   90.00
_cell.angle_beta   90.00
_cell.angle_gamma   90.00
#
_symmetry.space_group_name_H-M   'P 1'
#
loop_
_entity.id
_entity.type
_entity.pdbx_description
1 polymer ?
#
loop_
_entity_poly.entity_id
_entity_poly.type
_entity_poly.pdbx_seq_one_letter_code
_entity_poly.pdbx_strand_id
1 'polypeptide(L)'
;MWSQFAAFAVYFLYFSFFEWAFHRYMFHTPRFSRYMFKEHTLTHHQIYKGDETYHTHDDHPHKVPMDWWAMPAMILAHLPLFFLVQWATGLPSIWGGVAAVAAYFSIYESIHWAMHVPRAATFLNRFRVFRFLDTHHRVHHKYMLSNLNVVLPLADLCLGTLRDAEGKRVQLFGGVKAAKAKVAKGNAKMPVVPISIIGE
;
A
#
# COMPACT_ATOMS: atom_id res chain seq x y z
N MET A 1 17.29 -26.15 -9.06
CA MET A 1 17.58 -24.77 -9.48
C MET A 1 16.36 -24.08 -10.11
N TRP A 2 15.71 -24.68 -11.12
CA TRP A 2 14.48 -24.12 -11.73
C TRP A 2 13.34 -23.84 -10.74
N SER A 3 13.12 -24.72 -9.76
CA SER A 3 12.13 -24.50 -8.70
C SER A 3 12.38 -23.23 -7.89
N GLN A 4 13.64 -22.81 -7.71
CA GLN A 4 13.98 -21.59 -6.98
C GLN A 4 13.66 -20.34 -7.82
N PHE A 5 13.88 -20.38 -9.14
CA PHE A 5 13.47 -19.29 -10.03
C PHE A 5 11.95 -19.15 -10.12
N ALA A 6 11.24 -20.28 -10.20
CA ALA A 6 9.77 -20.29 -10.16
C ALA A 6 9.26 -19.77 -8.82
N ALA A 7 9.84 -20.24 -7.71
CA ALA A 7 9.53 -19.76 -6.37
C ALA A 7 9.78 -18.25 -6.24
N PHE A 8 10.93 -17.74 -6.74
CA PHE A 8 11.22 -16.32 -6.76
C PHE A 8 10.11 -15.52 -7.47
N ALA A 9 9.74 -15.92 -8.68
CA ALA A 9 8.71 -15.23 -9.45
C ALA A 9 7.34 -15.23 -8.73
N VAL A 10 6.94 -16.38 -8.18
CA VAL A 10 5.68 -16.52 -7.43
C VAL A 10 5.70 -15.67 -6.16
N TYR A 11 6.78 -15.73 -5.38
CA TYR A 11 6.90 -14.94 -4.14
C TYR A 11 6.97 -13.45 -4.42
N PHE A 12 7.64 -13.04 -5.50
CA PHE A 12 7.69 -11.63 -5.90
C PHE A 12 6.29 -11.08 -6.20
N LEU A 13 5.43 -11.86 -6.88
CA LEU A 13 4.02 -11.49 -7.09
C LEU A 13 3.23 -11.49 -5.78
N TYR A 14 3.45 -12.48 -4.91
CA TYR A 14 2.88 -12.51 -3.56
C TYR A 14 3.23 -11.25 -2.76
N PHE A 15 4.45 -10.71 -2.90
CA PHE A 15 4.86 -9.52 -2.18
C PHE A 15 4.05 -8.27 -2.53
N SER A 16 3.43 -8.20 -3.71
CA SER A 16 2.44 -7.15 -3.99
C SER A 16 1.22 -7.24 -3.06
N PHE A 17 0.70 -8.44 -2.82
CA PHE A 17 -0.42 -8.63 -1.90
C PHE A 17 0.00 -8.46 -0.44
N PHE A 18 1.19 -8.92 -0.08
CA PHE A 18 1.75 -8.70 1.26
C PHE A 18 1.95 -7.21 1.54
N GLU A 19 2.61 -6.47 0.65
CA GLU A 19 2.84 -5.04 0.77
C GLU A 19 1.51 -4.30 0.96
N TRP A 20 0.51 -4.59 0.12
CA TRP A 20 -0.81 -3.99 0.24
C TRP A 20 -1.43 -4.24 1.62
N ALA A 21 -1.38 -5.48 2.11
CA ALA A 21 -1.97 -5.85 3.40
C ALA A 21 -1.19 -5.21 4.56
N PHE A 22 0.13 -5.26 4.50
CA PHE A 22 1.02 -4.67 5.50
C PHE A 22 0.81 -3.16 5.58
N HIS A 23 0.80 -2.47 4.43
CA HIS A 23 0.56 -1.04 4.35
C HIS A 23 -0.85 -0.68 4.86
N ARG A 24 -1.89 -1.46 4.52
CA ARG A 24 -3.25 -1.19 5.02
C ARG A 24 -3.37 -1.36 6.54
N TYR A 25 -2.87 -2.47 7.07
CA TYR A 25 -3.23 -2.93 8.41
C TYR A 25 -2.16 -2.62 9.46
N MET A 26 -0.89 -2.54 9.09
CA MET A 26 0.19 -2.15 10.00
C MET A 26 0.44 -0.64 9.95
N PHE A 27 0.39 -0.03 8.76
CA PHE A 27 0.76 1.38 8.58
C PHE A 27 -0.43 2.33 8.65
N HIS A 28 -1.58 1.97 8.10
CA HIS A 28 -2.79 2.82 8.09
C HIS A 28 -3.81 2.46 9.17
N THR A 29 -3.49 1.55 10.10
CA THR A 29 -4.36 1.22 11.23
C THR A 29 -3.54 1.01 12.52
N PRO A 30 -3.92 1.56 13.68
CA PRO A 30 -3.20 1.36 14.95
C PRO A 30 -3.45 -0.02 15.59
N ARG A 31 -4.25 -0.88 14.94
CA ARG A 31 -4.77 -2.15 15.49
C ARG A 31 -3.67 -3.17 15.73
N PHE A 32 -2.73 -3.29 14.80
CA PHE A 32 -1.70 -4.33 14.84
C PHE A 32 -0.33 -3.77 15.26
N SER A 33 -0.03 -2.52 14.93
CA SER A 33 1.18 -1.84 15.38
C SER A 33 0.95 -0.34 15.54
N ARG A 34 0.90 0.13 16.79
CA ARG A 34 0.82 1.58 17.07
C ARG A 34 2.09 2.32 16.65
N TYR A 35 3.25 1.65 16.74
CA TYR A 35 4.54 2.20 16.33
C TYR A 35 4.54 2.48 14.82
N MET A 36 4.26 1.47 14.01
CA MET A 36 4.28 1.62 12.55
C MET A 36 3.18 2.58 12.07
N PHE A 37 1.99 2.54 12.70
CA PHE A 37 0.95 3.52 12.41
C PHE A 37 1.40 4.96 12.69
N LYS A 38 2.09 5.19 13.82
CA LYS A 38 2.63 6.50 14.17
C LYS A 38 3.69 6.95 13.17
N GLU A 39 4.72 6.14 12.91
CA GLU A 39 5.80 6.53 12.01
C GLU A 39 5.31 6.73 10.56
N HIS A 40 4.34 5.93 10.10
CA HIS A 40 3.82 6.08 8.74
C HIS A 40 2.71 7.14 8.63
N THR A 41 1.58 6.93 9.30
CA THR A 41 0.39 7.80 9.11
C THR A 41 0.53 9.14 9.82
N LEU A 42 1.12 9.16 11.02
CA LEU A 42 1.21 10.38 11.84
C LEU A 42 2.52 11.16 11.65
N THR A 43 3.54 10.55 11.07
CA THR A 43 4.82 11.22 10.76
C THR A 43 5.00 11.33 9.25
N HIS A 44 5.22 10.22 8.53
CA HIS A 44 5.51 10.25 7.09
C HIS A 44 4.45 10.99 6.26
N HIS A 45 3.17 10.65 6.41
CA HIS A 45 2.05 11.32 5.70
C HIS A 45 1.77 12.76 6.16
N GLN A 46 2.27 13.17 7.33
CA GLN A 46 2.13 14.56 7.80
C GLN A 46 3.23 15.46 7.26
N ILE A 47 4.43 14.90 7.07
CA ILE A 47 5.57 15.58 6.46
C ILE A 47 5.38 15.65 4.94
N TYR A 48 5.05 14.52 4.32
CA TYR A 48 4.89 14.39 2.88
C TYR A 48 3.42 14.23 2.54
N LYS A 49 2.73 15.32 2.15
CA LYS A 49 1.32 15.22 1.78
C LYS A 49 1.16 15.03 0.28
N GLY A 50 -0.05 14.73 -0.18
CA GLY A 50 -0.36 14.62 -1.60
C GLY A 50 -0.36 15.94 -2.39
N ASP A 51 0.16 17.04 -1.83
CA ASP A 51 0.18 18.38 -2.40
C ASP A 51 1.61 18.80 -2.82
N GLU A 52 2.00 20.06 -2.62
CA GLU A 52 3.33 20.59 -2.93
C GLU A 52 4.40 20.07 -1.95
N THR A 53 3.99 19.57 -0.77
CA THR A 53 4.87 19.02 0.26
C THR A 53 5.25 17.55 0.05
N TYR A 54 4.81 16.96 -1.07
CA TYR A 54 5.04 15.55 -1.38
C TYR A 54 6.53 15.18 -1.43
N HIS A 55 7.37 16.08 -1.94
CA HIS A 55 8.81 15.87 -1.99
C HIS A 55 9.49 16.47 -0.75
N THR A 56 10.63 15.91 -0.37
CA THR A 56 11.44 16.42 0.73
C THR A 56 11.91 17.84 0.42
N HIS A 57 11.67 18.78 1.34
CA HIS A 57 12.19 20.15 1.28
C HIS A 57 13.55 20.31 1.98
N ASP A 58 14.37 19.26 1.99
CA ASP A 58 15.72 19.14 2.59
C ASP A 58 15.84 18.88 4.12
N ASP A 59 14.77 18.93 4.93
CA ASP A 59 14.92 18.80 6.40
C ASP A 59 14.76 17.37 7.01
N HIS A 60 13.99 16.47 6.38
CA HIS A 60 13.60 15.19 7.01
C HIS A 60 13.72 13.92 6.14
N PRO A 61 14.74 13.79 5.27
CA PRO A 61 14.83 12.63 4.37
C PRO A 61 14.88 11.29 5.14
N HIS A 62 15.45 11.26 6.34
CA HIS A 62 15.49 10.10 7.24
C HIS A 62 14.12 9.59 7.74
N LYS A 63 13.01 10.29 7.43
CA LYS A 63 11.64 9.85 7.74
C LYS A 63 10.93 9.12 6.61
N VAL A 64 11.57 8.99 5.44
CA VAL A 64 11.07 8.19 4.32
C VAL A 64 11.32 6.69 4.48
N PRO A 65 12.54 6.22 4.78
CA PRO A 65 12.86 4.80 4.77
C PRO A 65 12.35 4.11 6.02
N MET A 66 12.18 2.80 5.93
CA MET A 66 11.94 1.98 7.11
C MET A 66 13.21 1.89 7.98
N ASP A 67 13.03 1.46 9.22
CA ASP A 67 14.15 1.16 10.10
C ASP A 67 15.06 0.08 9.50
N TRP A 68 16.37 0.16 9.76
CA TRP A 68 17.38 -0.77 9.24
C TRP A 68 17.09 -2.25 9.55
N TRP A 69 16.36 -2.55 10.63
CA TRP A 69 16.00 -3.90 11.04
C TRP A 69 14.79 -4.45 10.27
N ALA A 70 14.08 -3.64 9.47
CA ALA A 70 12.88 -4.05 8.76
C ALA A 70 13.16 -5.18 7.75
N MET A 71 14.25 -5.08 6.96
CA MET A 71 14.63 -6.12 6.01
C MET A 71 14.90 -7.49 6.69
N PRO A 72 15.80 -7.61 7.70
CA PRO A 72 16.02 -8.89 8.35
C PRO A 72 14.77 -9.40 9.07
N ALA A 73 13.95 -8.53 9.68
CA ALA A 73 12.69 -8.93 10.28
C ALA A 73 11.69 -9.48 9.25
N MET A 74 11.58 -8.85 8.07
CA MET A 74 10.71 -9.33 6.99
C MET A 74 11.17 -10.69 6.44
N ILE A 75 12.48 -10.91 6.30
CA ILE A 75 13.01 -12.21 5.89
C ILE A 75 12.64 -13.27 6.94
N LEU A 76 12.96 -13.02 8.21
CA LEU A 76 12.70 -13.97 9.31
C LEU A 76 11.21 -14.29 9.45
N ALA A 77 10.34 -13.28 9.33
CA ALA A 77 8.89 -13.46 9.42
C ALA A 77 8.32 -14.36 8.31
N HIS A 78 8.96 -14.40 7.13
CA HIS A 78 8.49 -15.20 6.00
C HIS A 78 9.15 -16.59 5.89
N LEU A 79 10.23 -16.86 6.63
CA LEU A 79 10.87 -18.19 6.61
C LEU A 79 9.90 -19.34 6.92
N PRO A 80 8.98 -19.26 7.91
CA PRO A 80 8.01 -20.32 8.15
C PRO A 80 7.10 -20.59 6.95
N LEU A 81 6.66 -19.54 6.23
CA LEU A 81 5.87 -19.68 5.01
C LEU A 81 6.67 -20.39 3.92
N PHE A 82 7.92 -19.99 3.69
CA PHE A 82 8.76 -20.60 2.66
C PHE A 82 9.09 -22.05 2.95
N PHE A 83 9.33 -22.37 4.23
CA PHE A 83 9.51 -23.75 4.68
C PHE A 83 8.24 -24.57 4.46
N LEU A 84 7.07 -24.04 4.82
CA LEU A 84 5.78 -24.72 4.64
C LEU A 84 5.51 -25.02 3.16
N VAL A 85 5.73 -24.07 2.27
CA VAL A 85 5.56 -24.27 0.81
C VAL A 85 6.55 -25.31 0.29
N GLN A 86 7.81 -25.24 0.69
CA GLN A 86 8.83 -26.23 0.30
C GLN A 86 8.44 -27.64 0.77
N TRP A 87 8.00 -27.76 2.02
CA TRP A 87 7.56 -29.02 2.60
C TRP A 87 6.33 -29.57 1.90
N ALA A 88 5.31 -28.74 1.65
CA ALA A 88 4.06 -29.16 1.03
C ALA A 88 4.22 -29.55 -0.45
N THR A 89 5.13 -28.90 -1.17
CA THR A 89 5.36 -29.16 -2.60
C THR A 89 6.45 -30.20 -2.87
N GLY A 90 7.33 -30.46 -1.89
CA GLY A 90 8.56 -31.23 -2.09
C GLY A 90 9.60 -30.53 -2.98
N LEU A 91 9.35 -29.29 -3.41
CA LEU A 91 10.21 -28.54 -4.32
C LEU A 91 11.04 -27.50 -3.56
N PRO A 92 12.37 -27.41 -3.78
CA PRO A 92 13.18 -26.38 -3.16
C PRO A 92 12.68 -24.97 -3.51
N SER A 93 12.29 -24.18 -2.51
CA SER A 93 11.71 -22.83 -2.67
C SER A 93 12.25 -21.77 -1.73
N ILE A 94 12.95 -22.16 -0.64
CA ILE A 94 13.37 -21.23 0.42
C ILE A 94 14.26 -20.11 -0.12
N TRP A 95 15.29 -20.43 -0.92
CA TRP A 95 16.22 -19.43 -1.44
C TRP A 95 15.57 -18.49 -2.46
N GLY A 96 14.65 -18.99 -3.28
CA GLY A 96 13.83 -18.16 -4.17
C GLY A 96 12.95 -17.19 -3.37
N GLY A 97 12.37 -17.65 -2.25
CA GLY A 97 11.61 -16.80 -1.33
C GLY A 97 12.45 -15.72 -0.66
N VAL A 98 13.61 -16.08 -0.10
CA VAL A 98 14.56 -15.13 0.50
C VAL A 98 15.01 -14.09 -0.52
N ALA A 99 15.37 -14.52 -1.74
CA ALA A 99 15.74 -13.61 -2.82
C ALA A 99 14.58 -12.69 -3.21
N ALA A 100 13.33 -13.19 -3.23
CA ALA A 100 12.16 -12.38 -3.53
C ALA A 100 11.90 -11.31 -2.46
N VAL A 101 12.01 -11.64 -1.16
CA VAL A 101 11.87 -10.64 -0.07
C VAL A 101 12.93 -9.57 -0.22
N ALA A 102 14.19 -9.97 -0.38
CA ALA A 102 15.31 -9.05 -0.44
C ALA A 102 15.21 -8.13 -1.67
N ALA A 103 14.87 -8.68 -2.83
CA ALA A 103 14.67 -7.90 -4.05
C ALA A 103 13.49 -6.95 -3.92
N TYR A 104 12.32 -7.42 -3.49
CA TYR A 104 11.12 -6.60 -3.37
C TYR A 104 11.30 -5.47 -2.35
N PHE A 105 11.84 -5.78 -1.17
CA PHE A 105 12.13 -4.78 -0.14
C PHE A 105 13.15 -3.75 -0.63
N SER A 106 14.24 -4.19 -1.27
CA SER A 106 15.27 -3.25 -1.78
C SER A 106 14.70 -2.34 -2.86
N ILE A 107 13.87 -2.88 -3.76
CA ILE A 107 13.18 -2.09 -4.78
C ILE A 107 12.23 -1.11 -4.11
N TYR A 108 11.40 -1.57 -3.17
CA TYR A 108 10.47 -0.74 -2.39
C TYR A 108 11.18 0.46 -1.77
N GLU A 109 12.20 0.22 -0.94
CA GLU A 109 12.90 1.30 -0.23
C GLU A 109 13.59 2.25 -1.22
N SER A 110 14.22 1.71 -2.26
CA SER A 110 14.96 2.53 -3.23
C SER A 110 14.05 3.46 -4.03
N ILE A 111 12.93 2.93 -4.54
CA ILE A 111 12.02 3.75 -5.34
C ILE A 111 11.19 4.68 -4.46
N HIS A 112 10.77 4.23 -3.26
CA HIS A 112 10.03 5.05 -2.30
C HIS A 112 10.87 6.24 -1.83
N TRP A 113 12.13 5.99 -1.51
CA TRP A 113 13.09 7.05 -1.23
C TRP A 113 13.23 8.03 -2.40
N ALA A 114 13.40 7.51 -3.63
CA ALA A 114 13.54 8.37 -4.80
C ALA A 114 12.29 9.19 -5.11
N MET A 115 11.08 8.66 -4.87
CA MET A 115 9.81 9.38 -5.03
C MET A 115 9.75 10.62 -4.13
N HIS A 116 10.24 10.49 -2.89
CA HIS A 116 10.25 11.62 -1.96
C HIS A 116 11.49 12.52 -2.10
N VAL A 117 12.66 12.00 -2.48
CA VAL A 117 13.93 12.76 -2.55
C VAL A 117 14.29 13.07 -4.01
N PRO A 118 14.02 14.30 -4.53
CA PRO A 118 14.13 14.59 -5.97
C PRO A 118 15.52 14.36 -6.56
N ARG A 119 16.59 14.63 -5.78
CA ARG A 119 17.97 14.40 -6.21
C ARG A 119 18.22 12.92 -6.56
N ALA A 120 17.62 11.99 -5.80
CA ALA A 120 17.73 10.55 -6.04
C ALA A 120 16.90 10.09 -7.25
N ALA A 121 15.80 10.79 -7.58
CA ALA A 121 14.98 10.48 -8.75
C ALA A 121 15.59 10.89 -10.11
N THR A 122 16.68 11.67 -10.15
CA THR A 122 17.24 12.23 -11.40
C THR A 122 17.41 11.20 -12.52
N PHE A 123 17.98 10.03 -12.21
CA PHE A 123 18.14 8.94 -13.18
C PHE A 123 16.83 8.19 -13.43
N LEU A 124 16.08 7.89 -12.36
CA LEU A 124 14.85 7.09 -12.42
C LEU A 124 13.72 7.80 -13.19
N ASN A 125 13.69 9.13 -13.16
CA ASN A 125 12.72 9.97 -13.89
C ASN A 125 12.75 9.76 -15.41
N ARG A 126 13.79 9.12 -15.97
CA ARG A 126 13.84 8.74 -17.39
C ARG A 126 12.86 7.61 -17.71
N PHE A 127 12.57 6.72 -16.75
CA PHE A 127 11.72 5.56 -16.95
C PHE A 127 10.24 5.90 -16.73
N ARG A 128 9.39 5.55 -17.72
CA ARG A 128 7.94 5.76 -17.65
C ARG A 128 7.30 5.06 -16.45
N VAL A 129 7.79 3.86 -16.11
CA VAL A 129 7.30 3.07 -14.97
C VAL A 129 7.53 3.81 -13.66
N PHE A 130 8.71 4.38 -13.45
CA PHE A 130 8.99 5.15 -12.23
C PHE A 130 8.08 6.37 -12.11
N ARG A 131 7.92 7.18 -13.17
CA ARG A 131 7.01 8.34 -13.14
C ARG A 131 5.56 7.96 -12.85
N PHE A 132 5.12 6.81 -13.36
CA PHE A 132 3.81 6.25 -13.04
C PHE A 132 3.71 5.88 -11.56
N LEU A 133 4.69 5.14 -11.02
CA LEU A 133 4.70 4.72 -9.61
C LEU A 133 4.81 5.92 -8.65
N ASP A 134 5.58 6.94 -9.02
CA ASP A 134 5.69 8.18 -8.26
C ASP A 134 4.35 8.92 -8.20
N THR A 135 3.68 9.08 -9.34
CA THR A 135 2.32 9.65 -9.38
C THR A 135 1.33 8.79 -8.58
N HIS A 136 1.42 7.45 -8.72
CA HIS A 136 0.59 6.50 -7.99
C HIS A 136 0.74 6.65 -6.48
N HIS A 137 1.98 6.79 -5.99
CA HIS A 137 2.28 7.00 -4.58
C HIS A 137 1.88 8.40 -4.10
N ARG A 138 2.03 9.45 -4.91
CA ARG A 138 1.49 10.78 -4.58
C ARG A 138 -0.03 10.75 -4.37
N VAL A 139 -0.77 10.01 -5.19
CA VAL A 139 -2.22 9.82 -5.03
C VAL A 139 -2.53 9.07 -3.73
N HIS A 140 -1.69 8.12 -3.32
CA HIS A 140 -1.80 7.47 -2.02
C HIS A 140 -1.70 8.46 -0.85
N HIS A 141 -0.74 9.39 -0.89
CA HIS A 141 -0.61 10.46 0.11
C HIS A 141 -1.81 11.40 0.19
N LYS A 142 -2.59 11.50 -0.88
CA LYS A 142 -3.88 12.22 -0.89
C LYS A 142 -5.05 11.35 -0.42
N TYR A 143 -5.07 10.08 -0.79
CA TYR A 143 -6.12 9.11 -0.49
C TYR A 143 -5.51 7.89 0.21
N MET A 144 -5.20 8.03 1.50
CA MET A 144 -4.36 7.11 2.30
C MET A 144 -4.79 5.63 2.31
N LEU A 145 -6.04 5.30 1.94
CA LEU A 145 -6.54 3.92 1.83
C LEU A 145 -6.68 3.44 0.38
N SER A 146 -5.99 4.07 -0.56
CA SER A 146 -5.92 3.77 -1.99
C SER A 146 -4.46 3.77 -2.44
N ASN A 147 -4.14 3.09 -3.55
CA ASN A 147 -2.78 3.03 -4.09
C ASN A 147 -1.73 2.58 -3.06
N LEU A 148 -2.04 1.50 -2.33
CA LEU A 148 -1.22 1.02 -1.23
C LEU A 148 0.09 0.34 -1.67
N ASN A 149 0.19 -0.11 -2.92
CA ASN A 149 1.43 -0.65 -3.46
C ASN A 149 2.33 0.47 -3.99
N VAL A 150 3.60 0.43 -3.63
CA VAL A 150 4.66 1.30 -4.13
C VAL A 150 5.40 0.63 -5.29
N VAL A 151 5.63 -0.68 -5.24
CA VAL A 151 6.43 -1.41 -6.25
C VAL A 151 5.59 -1.92 -7.42
N LEU A 152 4.59 -2.75 -7.12
CA LEU A 152 3.76 -3.40 -8.13
C LEU A 152 2.29 -3.27 -7.71
N PRO A 153 1.46 -2.43 -8.38
CA PRO A 153 0.06 -2.20 -8.01
C PRO A 153 -0.89 -3.32 -8.45
N LEU A 154 -0.43 -4.57 -8.37
CA LEU A 154 -1.23 -5.75 -8.68
C LEU A 154 -2.32 -5.95 -7.62
N ALA A 155 -2.00 -5.84 -6.33
CA ALA A 155 -3.00 -5.98 -5.29
C ALA A 155 -3.97 -4.80 -5.26
N ASP A 156 -3.53 -3.56 -5.49
CA ASP A 156 -4.45 -2.42 -5.66
C ASP A 156 -5.46 -2.61 -6.77
N LEU A 157 -4.99 -3.16 -7.90
CA LEU A 157 -5.82 -3.47 -9.06
C LEU A 157 -6.83 -4.58 -8.73
N CYS A 158 -6.37 -5.69 -8.15
CA CYS A 158 -7.20 -6.84 -7.81
C CYS A 158 -8.21 -6.56 -6.68
N LEU A 159 -7.84 -5.72 -5.71
CA LEU A 159 -8.64 -5.42 -4.51
C LEU A 159 -9.42 -4.10 -4.63
N GLY A 160 -9.36 -3.44 -5.80
CA GLY A 160 -10.18 -2.26 -6.10
C GLY A 160 -9.79 -0.99 -5.35
N THR A 161 -8.54 -0.89 -4.90
CA THR A 161 -7.98 0.31 -4.25
C THR A 161 -7.16 1.18 -5.18
N LEU A 162 -7.02 0.79 -6.46
CA LEU A 162 -6.34 1.58 -7.49
C LEU A 162 -7.12 2.86 -7.87
N ARG A 163 -6.40 3.97 -7.94
CA ARG A 163 -6.83 5.28 -8.45
C ARG A 163 -5.85 5.81 -9.48
N ASP A 164 -6.38 6.52 -10.47
CA ASP A 164 -5.60 7.27 -11.47
C ASP A 164 -4.99 8.56 -10.89
N ALA A 165 -4.26 9.31 -11.72
CA ALA A 165 -3.55 10.53 -11.32
C ALA A 165 -4.51 11.64 -10.82
N GLU A 166 -5.75 11.64 -11.32
CA GLU A 166 -6.81 12.55 -10.91
C GLU A 166 -7.52 12.09 -9.63
N GLY A 167 -7.21 10.88 -9.15
CA GLY A 167 -7.79 10.29 -7.95
C GLY A 167 -9.10 9.54 -8.18
N LYS A 168 -9.51 9.29 -9.43
CA LYS A 168 -10.69 8.48 -9.75
C LYS A 168 -10.34 7.00 -9.64
N ARG A 169 -11.26 6.20 -9.07
CA ARG A 169 -11.06 4.75 -8.93
C ARG A 169 -11.04 4.08 -10.30
N VAL A 170 -10.05 3.22 -10.50
CA VAL A 170 -9.93 2.36 -11.67
C VAL A 170 -10.67 1.05 -11.36
N GLN A 171 -11.58 0.64 -12.25
CA GLN A 171 -12.27 -0.63 -12.17
C GLN A 171 -11.86 -1.48 -13.37
N LEU A 172 -11.30 -2.66 -13.11
CA LEU A 172 -10.90 -3.63 -14.15
C LEU A 172 -12.05 -4.07 -15.03
N PHE A 173 -13.22 -4.22 -14.43
CA PHE A 173 -14.46 -4.60 -15.10
C PHE A 173 -15.39 -3.40 -14.99
N GLY A 174 -15.74 -2.83 -16.15
CA GLY A 174 -16.55 -1.63 -16.23
C GLY A 174 -17.73 -1.72 -15.27
N GLY A 175 -17.79 -0.77 -14.33
CA GLY A 175 -18.79 -0.77 -13.30
C GLY A 175 -20.17 -0.99 -13.90
N VAL A 176 -20.91 -1.95 -13.34
CA VAL A 176 -22.36 -1.94 -13.46
C VAL A 176 -22.78 -0.54 -13.06
N LYS A 177 -23.28 0.25 -14.02
CA LYS A 177 -23.91 1.53 -13.70
C LYS A 177 -25.02 1.17 -12.73
N ALA A 178 -24.82 1.44 -11.44
CA ALA A 178 -25.91 1.45 -10.50
C ALA A 178 -26.92 2.44 -11.11
N ALA A 179 -28.04 1.90 -11.61
CA ALA A 179 -29.11 2.72 -12.13
C ALA A 179 -29.42 3.74 -11.04
N LYS A 180 -29.37 5.03 -11.38
CA LYS A 180 -29.80 6.08 -10.47
C LYS A 180 -31.23 5.73 -10.07
N ALA A 181 -31.42 5.19 -8.87
CA ALA A 181 -32.73 5.10 -8.27
C ALA A 181 -33.19 6.55 -8.14
N LYS A 182 -34.14 6.96 -8.98
CA LYS A 182 -34.87 8.20 -8.78
C LYS A 182 -35.51 8.06 -7.41
N VAL A 183 -34.95 8.74 -6.42
CA VAL A 183 -35.61 8.95 -5.13
C VAL A 183 -36.89 9.72 -5.46
N ALA A 184 -38.02 9.01 -5.48
CA ALA A 184 -39.31 9.64 -5.53
C ALA A 184 -39.44 10.51 -4.28
N LYS A 185 -39.68 11.82 -4.47
CA LYS A 185 -40.06 12.72 -3.39
C LYS A 185 -41.42 12.27 -2.85
N GLY A 186 -41.41 11.34 -1.91
CA GLY A 186 -42.57 11.00 -1.09
C GLY A 186 -42.58 11.90 0.14
N ASN A 187 -43.57 12.78 0.23
CA ASN A 187 -43.89 13.53 1.45
C ASN A 187 -44.32 12.54 2.54
N ALA A 188 -43.38 12.04 3.34
CA ALA A 188 -43.68 11.36 4.59
C ALA A 188 -43.49 12.38 5.72
N LYS A 189 -44.61 12.87 6.27
CA LYS A 189 -44.62 13.62 7.54
C LYS A 189 -44.06 12.70 8.63
N MET A 190 -42.97 13.11 9.28
CA MET A 190 -42.45 12.39 10.44
C MET A 190 -43.43 12.51 11.62
N PRO A 191 -43.75 11.43 12.34
CA PRO A 191 -44.48 11.54 13.59
C PRO A 191 -43.56 12.10 14.67
N VAL A 192 -44.05 13.13 15.36
CA VAL A 192 -43.40 13.72 16.54
C VAL A 192 -43.57 12.74 17.70
N VAL A 193 -42.46 12.24 18.25
CA VAL A 193 -42.45 11.48 19.51
C VAL A 193 -42.31 12.48 20.66
N PRO A 194 -43.20 12.48 21.67
CA PRO A 194 -43.07 13.39 22.81
C PRO A 194 -41.94 12.94 23.73
N ILE A 195 -41.11 13.89 24.13
CA ILE A 195 -40.04 13.72 25.14
C ILE A 195 -40.71 13.73 26.51
N SER A 196 -40.70 12.60 27.21
CA SER A 196 -41.03 12.55 28.65
C SER A 196 -39.76 12.86 29.44
N ILE A 197 -39.75 14.01 30.11
CA ILE A 197 -38.79 14.39 31.14
C ILE A 197 -38.97 13.44 32.32
N ILE A 198 -37.90 12.75 32.72
CA ILE A 198 -37.86 12.00 33.97
C ILE A 198 -36.94 12.79 34.90
N GLY A 199 -37.56 13.44 35.88
CA GLY A 199 -36.89 13.89 37.09
C GLY A 199 -37.37 13.01 38.25
N GLU A 200 -36.41 12.47 38.99
CA GLU A 200 -36.25 12.56 40.44
C GLU A 200 -34.85 12.06 40.80
#